data_AF-A0A7Y3XIM7-F1
#
_entry.id   AF-A0A7Y3XIM7-F1
#
_cell.length_a   1.000
_cell.length_b   1.000
_cell.length_c   1.000
_cell.angle_alpha   90.00
_cell.angle_beta   90.00
_cell.angle_gamma   90.00
#
_symmetry.space_group_name_H-M   'P 1'
#
loop_
_entity.id
_entity.type
_entity.pdbx_description
1 polymer ?
#
loop_
_entity_poly.entity_id
_entity_poly.type
_entity_poly.pdbx_seq_one_letter_code
_entity_poly.pdbx_strand_id
1 'polypeptide(L)'
;MKKSLFVCAAAVAAMATSAMADTYYVRGDFNGWSNNADPMVQTGPNSYEYLVTGLTPGQAYEFKATVDDWSMSAPGSNAKHVADANGELFVTLFDTDSHGDGWNPEGKWRLGYADGGAFDWEIVGDMNGWGGGSDWHLADYGGGWHWRIVSLSAGTYQFKFRQQGSWDFNIGDDFGNSAGNNEIFLAEDSQVEFVLDLVNGRWTAHVIPTPGSAMILGVAGLCFVPRRRRR
;
A
#
# COMPACT_ATOMS: atom_id res chain seq x y z
N MET A 1 -22.94 67.56 7.03
CA MET A 1 -24.05 66.58 6.93
C MET A 1 -23.72 65.59 5.82
N LYS A 2 -23.69 64.29 6.16
CA LYS A 2 -23.80 63.10 5.31
C LYS A 2 -22.63 62.82 4.32
N LYS A 3 -21.86 61.75 4.58
CA LYS A 3 -21.86 60.43 3.88
C LYS A 3 -21.01 60.50 2.60
N SER A 4 -20.01 59.67 2.30
CA SER A 4 -19.84 58.23 2.55
C SER A 4 -18.38 57.80 2.41
N LEU A 5 -18.03 56.79 3.19
CA LEU A 5 -16.89 55.87 3.03
C LEU A 5 -17.13 55.00 1.78
N PHE A 6 -16.11 54.77 0.94
CA PHE A 6 -16.08 53.60 0.05
C PHE A 6 -14.74 52.89 0.20
N VAL A 7 -14.80 51.73 0.85
CA VAL A 7 -13.73 50.74 0.97
C VAL A 7 -13.77 49.91 -0.32
N CYS A 8 -12.70 49.94 -1.11
CA CYS A 8 -12.48 48.96 -2.18
C CYS A 8 -11.86 47.70 -1.57
N ALA A 9 -12.68 46.72 -1.22
CA ALA A 9 -12.22 45.37 -0.97
C ALA A 9 -12.13 44.65 -2.32
N ALA A 10 -10.91 44.47 -2.83
CA ALA A 10 -10.66 43.56 -3.95
C ALA A 10 -10.76 42.12 -3.42
N ALA A 11 -11.86 41.44 -3.74
CA ALA A 11 -11.98 40.01 -3.55
C ALA A 11 -11.08 39.30 -4.57
N VAL A 12 -9.96 38.75 -4.12
CA VAL A 12 -9.19 37.79 -4.91
C VAL A 12 -9.96 36.47 -4.88
N ALA A 13 -10.67 36.17 -5.95
CA ALA A 13 -11.22 34.84 -6.16
C ALA A 13 -10.06 33.90 -6.49
N ALA A 14 -9.74 32.97 -5.59
CA ALA A 14 -8.87 31.86 -5.89
C ALA A 14 -9.60 30.98 -6.92
N MET A 15 -9.17 31.03 -8.19
CA MET A 15 -9.61 30.06 -9.18
C MET A 15 -8.90 28.75 -8.87
N ALA A 16 -9.63 27.80 -8.30
CA ALA A 16 -9.21 26.40 -8.31
C ALA A 16 -9.25 25.94 -9.78
N THR A 17 -8.10 25.86 -10.42
CA THR A 17 -7.97 25.12 -11.67
C THR A 17 -8.20 23.66 -11.32
N SER A 18 -9.33 23.08 -11.74
CA SER A 18 -9.44 21.63 -11.84
C SER A 18 -8.35 21.19 -12.80
N ALA A 19 -7.30 20.53 -12.27
CA ALA A 19 -6.44 19.73 -13.12
C ALA A 19 -7.35 18.74 -13.85
N MET A 20 -7.21 18.65 -15.17
CA MET A 20 -7.85 17.57 -15.93
C MET A 20 -7.29 16.27 -15.33
N ALA A 21 -8.14 15.46 -14.71
CA ALA A 21 -7.71 14.14 -14.26
C ALA A 21 -7.24 13.35 -15.48
N ASP A 22 -6.02 12.80 -15.41
CA ASP A 22 -5.53 11.91 -16.45
C ASP A 22 -6.44 10.69 -16.55
N THR A 23 -6.61 10.15 -17.75
CA THR A 23 -7.28 8.86 -17.92
C THR A 23 -6.26 7.75 -17.72
N TYR A 24 -6.51 6.89 -16.74
CA TYR A 24 -5.70 5.70 -16.49
C TYR A 24 -6.32 4.48 -17.14
N TYR A 25 -5.47 3.55 -17.59
CA TYR A 25 -5.87 2.31 -18.24
C TYR A 25 -5.21 1.12 -17.53
N VAL A 26 -5.93 0.01 -17.37
CA VAL A 26 -5.30 -1.26 -16.98
C VAL A 26 -4.83 -1.98 -18.23
N ARG A 27 -3.54 -2.36 -18.26
CA ARG A 27 -2.91 -3.04 -19.40
C ARG A 27 -2.21 -4.28 -18.93
N GLY A 28 -2.39 -5.38 -19.65
CA GLY A 28 -1.82 -6.67 -19.26
C GLY A 28 -1.96 -7.72 -20.34
N ASP A 29 -1.67 -8.96 -19.99
CA ASP A 29 -1.72 -10.10 -20.91
C ASP A 29 -3.12 -10.27 -21.55
N PHE A 30 -4.18 -9.94 -20.82
CA PHE A 30 -5.57 -10.09 -21.25
C PHE A 30 -6.02 -9.12 -22.35
N ASN A 31 -5.32 -7.99 -22.53
CA ASN A 31 -5.61 -7.02 -23.59
C ASN A 31 -4.42 -6.76 -24.51
N GLY A 32 -3.43 -7.67 -24.50
CA GLY A 32 -2.21 -7.58 -25.31
C GLY A 32 -1.39 -6.32 -25.03
N TRP A 33 -1.46 -5.79 -23.80
CA TRP A 33 -0.76 -4.56 -23.39
C TRP A 33 -1.11 -3.33 -24.25
N SER A 34 -2.34 -3.26 -24.76
CA SER A 34 -2.79 -2.20 -25.69
C SER A 34 -3.07 -0.85 -25.01
N ASN A 35 -3.04 0.25 -25.79
CA ASN A 35 -3.00 1.59 -25.20
C ASN A 35 -4.33 2.14 -24.65
N ASN A 36 -5.51 1.64 -25.02
CA ASN A 36 -6.74 2.36 -24.62
C ASN A 36 -8.01 1.52 -24.55
N ALA A 37 -7.89 0.19 -24.41
CA ALA A 37 -9.04 -0.69 -24.39
C ALA A 37 -9.81 -0.66 -23.05
N ASP A 38 -9.12 -0.39 -21.93
CA ASP A 38 -9.63 -0.65 -20.58
C ASP A 38 -9.44 0.56 -19.63
N PRO A 39 -10.21 1.66 -19.81
CA PRO A 39 -10.10 2.84 -18.95
C PRO A 39 -10.62 2.57 -17.53
N MET A 40 -9.85 2.97 -16.53
CA MET A 40 -10.21 2.88 -15.12
C MET A 40 -11.23 3.97 -14.75
N VAL A 41 -12.10 3.66 -13.78
CA VAL A 41 -13.11 4.59 -13.27
C VAL A 41 -12.62 5.19 -11.95
N GLN A 42 -12.61 6.52 -11.84
CA GLN A 42 -12.27 7.18 -10.58
C GLN A 42 -13.36 6.91 -9.52
N THR A 43 -12.96 6.38 -8.37
CA THR A 43 -13.87 6.03 -7.25
C THR A 43 -13.61 6.83 -5.98
N GLY A 44 -12.49 7.55 -5.91
CA GLY A 44 -12.18 8.44 -4.80
C GLY A 44 -11.11 9.48 -5.17
N PRO A 45 -10.77 10.39 -4.25
CA PRO A 45 -9.60 11.25 -4.39
C PRO A 45 -8.38 10.35 -4.57
N ASN A 46 -7.76 10.43 -5.74
CA ASN A 46 -6.61 9.64 -6.14
C ASN A 46 -6.82 8.12 -6.27
N SER A 47 -8.07 7.62 -6.31
CA SER A 47 -8.38 6.19 -6.41
C SER A 47 -9.17 5.88 -7.69
N TYR A 48 -8.74 4.85 -8.41
CA TYR A 48 -9.36 4.39 -9.65
C TYR A 48 -9.49 2.88 -9.65
N GLU A 49 -10.59 2.38 -10.19
CA GLU A 49 -10.92 0.95 -10.18
C GLU A 49 -11.26 0.45 -11.58
N TYR A 50 -10.95 -0.82 -11.83
CA TYR A 50 -11.36 -1.52 -13.03
C TYR A 50 -11.60 -3.00 -12.74
N LEU A 51 -12.63 -3.58 -13.35
CA LEU A 51 -12.92 -5.01 -13.31
C LEU A 51 -12.58 -5.60 -14.68
N VAL A 52 -11.50 -6.37 -14.73
CA VAL A 52 -11.18 -7.18 -15.91
C VAL A 52 -12.09 -8.40 -15.90
N THR A 53 -12.71 -8.73 -17.04
CA THR A 53 -13.65 -9.84 -17.18
C THR A 53 -13.27 -10.73 -18.36
N GLY A 54 -13.85 -11.94 -18.42
CA GLY A 54 -13.61 -12.88 -19.52
C GLY A 54 -12.24 -13.56 -19.47
N LEU A 55 -11.60 -13.57 -18.30
CA LEU A 55 -10.36 -14.28 -18.06
C LEU A 55 -10.61 -15.78 -17.86
N THR A 56 -9.53 -16.57 -17.96
CA THR A 56 -9.59 -17.99 -17.60
C THR A 56 -9.41 -18.12 -16.09
N PRO A 57 -10.39 -18.69 -15.35
CA PRO A 57 -10.28 -18.86 -13.90
C PRO A 57 -9.00 -19.57 -13.47
N GLY A 58 -8.31 -19.05 -12.45
CA GLY A 58 -7.06 -19.59 -11.93
C GLY A 58 -5.83 -19.39 -12.82
N GLN A 59 -5.98 -18.79 -14.00
CA GLN A 59 -4.84 -18.44 -14.86
C GLN A 59 -4.17 -17.18 -14.33
N ALA A 60 -2.83 -17.17 -14.34
CA ALA A 60 -2.04 -16.00 -13.99
C ALA A 60 -1.98 -14.98 -15.14
N TYR A 61 -2.09 -13.71 -14.80
CA TYR A 61 -1.96 -12.58 -15.72
C TYR A 61 -1.01 -11.54 -15.13
N GLU A 62 -0.14 -10.98 -15.97
CA GLU A 62 0.64 -9.79 -15.65
C GLU A 62 -0.07 -8.53 -16.14
N PHE A 63 0.05 -7.46 -15.36
CA PHE A 63 -0.62 -6.19 -15.65
C PHE A 63 0.03 -4.99 -14.96
N LYS A 64 -0.34 -3.80 -15.44
CA LYS A 64 0.01 -2.47 -14.91
C LYS A 64 -1.19 -1.54 -15.09
N ALA A 65 -1.18 -0.42 -14.37
CA ALA A 65 -1.97 0.75 -14.72
C ALA A 65 -1.07 1.81 -15.36
N THR A 66 -1.57 2.52 -16.37
CA THR A 66 -0.79 3.48 -17.14
C THR A 66 -1.63 4.65 -17.61
N VAL A 67 -0.98 5.74 -18.01
CA VAL A 67 -1.59 6.75 -18.90
C VAL A 67 -1.49 6.32 -20.37
N ASP A 68 -2.17 7.03 -21.27
CA ASP A 68 -2.29 6.68 -22.70
C ASP A 68 -0.93 6.44 -23.36
N ASP A 69 0.03 7.33 -23.13
CA ASP A 69 1.35 7.34 -23.78
C ASP A 69 2.45 6.57 -23.03
N TRP A 70 2.10 5.81 -21.98
CA TRP A 70 3.05 5.10 -21.09
C TRP A 70 4.02 5.99 -20.31
N SER A 71 3.91 7.34 -20.37
CA SER A 71 4.81 8.23 -19.64
C SER A 71 4.75 8.02 -18.11
N MET A 72 3.63 7.47 -17.63
CA MET A 72 3.45 6.95 -16.27
C MET A 72 2.97 5.50 -16.32
N SER A 73 3.53 4.67 -15.44
CA SER A 73 3.05 3.32 -15.17
C SER A 73 3.26 2.92 -13.72
N ALA A 74 2.34 2.12 -13.17
CA ALA A 74 2.41 1.58 -11.83
C ALA A 74 1.99 0.10 -11.83
N PRO A 75 2.63 -0.76 -11.01
CA PRO A 75 3.85 -0.49 -10.27
C PRO A 75 5.07 -0.39 -11.21
N GLY A 76 6.29 -0.18 -10.70
CA GLY A 76 7.50 -0.12 -11.52
C GLY A 76 7.78 -1.44 -12.25
N SER A 77 7.58 -2.55 -11.56
CA SER A 77 7.54 -3.93 -12.08
C SER A 77 6.13 -4.30 -12.52
N ASN A 78 5.94 -5.43 -13.21
CA ASN A 78 4.59 -5.91 -13.54
C ASN A 78 3.90 -6.40 -12.25
N ALA A 79 2.66 -6.01 -12.02
CA ALA A 79 1.82 -6.75 -11.07
C ALA A 79 1.47 -8.12 -11.70
N LYS A 80 1.26 -9.13 -10.87
CA LYS A 80 0.88 -10.47 -11.33
C LYS A 80 -0.06 -11.11 -10.32
N HIS A 81 -1.22 -11.56 -10.79
CA HIS A 81 -2.14 -12.33 -9.97
C HIS A 81 -2.99 -13.26 -10.84
N VAL A 82 -3.74 -14.16 -10.23
CA VAL A 82 -4.65 -15.05 -10.97
C VAL A 82 -6.04 -14.45 -11.07
N ALA A 83 -6.75 -14.80 -12.14
CA ALA A 83 -8.19 -14.54 -12.22
C ALA A 83 -8.95 -15.39 -11.21
N ASP A 84 -10.01 -14.84 -10.64
CA ASP A 84 -10.87 -15.52 -9.67
C ASP A 84 -11.71 -16.63 -10.32
N ALA A 85 -12.58 -17.27 -9.53
CA ALA A 85 -13.45 -18.36 -9.98
C ALA A 85 -14.45 -17.94 -11.08
N ASN A 86 -14.76 -16.64 -11.21
CA ASN A 86 -15.64 -16.10 -12.24
C ASN A 86 -14.88 -15.70 -13.51
N GLY A 87 -13.55 -15.79 -13.50
CA GLY A 87 -12.72 -15.28 -14.60
C GLY A 87 -12.63 -13.75 -14.56
N GLU A 88 -12.61 -13.19 -13.36
CA GLU A 88 -12.55 -11.76 -13.12
C GLU A 88 -11.29 -11.39 -12.34
N LEU A 89 -10.81 -10.15 -12.52
CA LEU A 89 -9.73 -9.57 -11.75
C LEU A 89 -10.04 -8.10 -11.50
N PHE A 90 -10.33 -7.77 -10.24
CA PHE A 90 -10.56 -6.40 -9.81
C PHE A 90 -9.24 -5.72 -9.46
N VAL A 91 -9.01 -4.52 -9.98
CA VAL A 91 -7.76 -3.76 -9.88
C VAL A 91 -8.04 -2.37 -9.34
N THR A 92 -7.20 -1.90 -8.42
CA THR A 92 -7.30 -0.57 -7.82
C THR A 92 -5.98 0.19 -7.96
N LEU A 93 -6.01 1.37 -8.57
CA LEU A 93 -4.86 2.27 -8.70
C LEU A 93 -5.00 3.42 -7.70
N PHE A 94 -3.88 3.76 -7.05
CA PHE A 94 -3.70 5.00 -6.32
C PHE A 94 -2.66 5.88 -7.03
N ASP A 95 -3.11 6.99 -7.62
CA ASP A 95 -2.31 7.88 -8.52
C ASP A 95 -1.46 8.92 -7.76
N THR A 96 -0.98 8.56 -6.58
CA THR A 96 -0.14 9.44 -5.75
C THR A 96 1.09 8.69 -5.23
N ASP A 97 2.19 9.41 -5.07
CA ASP A 97 3.43 8.92 -4.45
C ASP A 97 3.54 9.31 -2.96
N SER A 98 2.66 10.17 -2.48
CA SER A 98 2.62 10.66 -1.10
C SER A 98 1.37 10.15 -0.40
N HIS A 99 1.46 8.96 0.18
CA HIS A 99 0.31 8.34 0.87
C HIS A 99 0.25 8.76 2.32
N GLY A 100 1.40 8.92 2.98
CA GLY A 100 1.48 9.40 4.37
C GLY A 100 0.71 8.54 5.38
N ASP A 101 0.43 7.29 5.04
CA ASP A 101 -0.41 6.37 5.81
C ASP A 101 0.39 5.35 6.63
N GLY A 102 1.72 5.41 6.56
CA GLY A 102 2.62 4.46 7.24
C GLY A 102 2.73 3.10 6.53
N TRP A 103 2.17 2.99 5.32
CA TRP A 103 2.30 1.80 4.47
C TRP A 103 3.35 2.00 3.39
N ASN A 104 3.83 0.87 2.86
CA ASN A 104 4.70 0.82 1.71
C ASN A 104 3.95 0.23 0.51
N PRO A 105 4.31 0.56 -0.73
CA PRO A 105 5.38 1.48 -1.09
C PRO A 105 4.99 2.95 -0.85
N GLU A 106 5.86 3.70 -0.18
CA GLU A 106 5.81 5.17 -0.12
C GLU A 106 6.74 5.76 -1.18
N GLY A 107 6.41 6.91 -1.74
CA GLY A 107 7.15 7.50 -2.86
C GLY A 107 6.88 6.82 -4.21
N LYS A 108 5.86 5.95 -4.29
CA LYS A 108 5.45 5.25 -5.51
C LYS A 108 3.92 5.19 -5.58
N TRP A 109 3.39 5.14 -6.79
CA TRP A 109 2.00 4.81 -7.02
C TRP A 109 1.73 3.36 -6.66
N ARG A 110 0.53 3.07 -6.16
CA ARG A 110 0.15 1.72 -5.72
C ARG A 110 -0.86 1.12 -6.69
N LEU A 111 -0.63 -0.13 -7.05
CA LEU A 111 -1.59 -0.92 -7.82
C LEU A 111 -1.95 -2.17 -7.01
N GLY A 112 -3.16 -2.20 -6.51
CA GLY A 112 -3.72 -3.35 -5.82
C GLY A 112 -4.66 -4.16 -6.70
N TYR A 113 -4.99 -5.34 -6.21
CA TYR A 113 -5.88 -6.29 -6.88
C TYR A 113 -6.61 -7.16 -5.86
N ALA A 114 -7.83 -7.60 -6.22
CA ALA A 114 -8.60 -8.49 -5.38
C ALA A 114 -7.88 -9.84 -5.19
N ASP A 115 -7.93 -10.34 -3.97
CA ASP A 115 -7.47 -11.67 -3.65
C ASP A 115 -8.58 -12.68 -3.93
N GLY A 116 -8.38 -13.51 -4.96
CA GLY A 116 -9.28 -14.59 -5.32
C GLY A 116 -9.18 -15.81 -4.40
N GLY A 117 -8.30 -15.79 -3.39
CA GLY A 117 -8.04 -16.93 -2.49
C GLY A 117 -7.33 -18.08 -3.18
N ALA A 118 -6.52 -17.78 -4.20
CA ALA A 118 -5.90 -18.80 -5.04
C ALA A 118 -4.75 -19.54 -4.36
N PHE A 119 -4.05 -18.86 -3.44
CA PHE A 119 -2.96 -19.39 -2.67
C PHE A 119 -2.70 -18.52 -1.44
N ASP A 120 -2.05 -19.11 -0.44
CA ASP A 120 -1.63 -18.39 0.76
C ASP A 120 -0.22 -17.79 0.60
N TRP A 121 0.08 -16.82 1.45
CA TRP A 121 1.35 -16.09 1.45
C TRP A 121 2.28 -16.52 2.59
N GLU A 122 3.57 -16.28 2.43
CA GLU A 122 4.60 -16.35 3.47
C GLU A 122 5.59 -15.19 3.34
N ILE A 123 6.33 -14.93 4.42
CA ILE A 123 7.44 -13.98 4.44
C ILE A 123 8.73 -14.73 4.18
N VAL A 124 9.55 -14.26 3.24
CA VAL A 124 10.88 -14.80 2.96
C VAL A 124 11.92 -13.70 2.99
N GLY A 125 13.11 -13.97 3.48
CA GLY A 125 14.16 -12.98 3.56
C GLY A 125 15.37 -13.43 4.35
N ASP A 126 16.23 -12.49 4.71
CA ASP A 126 17.46 -12.76 5.46
C ASP A 126 17.18 -13.46 6.80
N MET A 127 16.02 -13.17 7.42
CA MET A 127 15.60 -13.75 8.69
C MET A 127 15.33 -15.27 8.63
N ASN A 128 15.13 -15.82 7.44
CA ASN A 128 14.88 -17.25 7.23
C ASN A 128 15.67 -17.86 6.06
N GLY A 129 16.77 -17.21 5.68
CA GLY A 129 17.64 -17.66 4.60
C GLY A 129 16.91 -17.78 3.26
N TRP A 130 15.89 -16.96 3.02
CA TRP A 130 15.07 -16.96 1.81
C TRP A 130 14.29 -18.27 1.56
N GLY A 131 14.16 -19.12 2.59
CA GLY A 131 13.54 -20.44 2.49
C GLY A 131 12.03 -20.45 2.75
N GLY A 132 11.54 -19.57 3.62
CA GLY A 132 10.15 -19.59 4.09
C GLY A 132 9.89 -20.70 5.12
N GLY A 133 8.67 -21.26 5.10
CA GLY A 133 8.22 -22.36 5.97
C GLY A 133 7.06 -21.97 6.89
N SER A 134 6.48 -22.95 7.58
CA SER A 134 5.26 -22.78 8.39
C SER A 134 5.35 -21.67 9.45
N ASP A 135 6.57 -21.40 9.93
CA ASP A 135 6.86 -20.33 10.89
C ASP A 135 6.85 -18.92 10.27
N TRP A 136 6.59 -18.82 8.97
CA TRP A 136 6.57 -17.58 8.18
C TRP A 136 5.31 -17.40 7.33
N HIS A 137 4.39 -18.37 7.35
CA HIS A 137 3.09 -18.27 6.68
C HIS A 137 2.25 -17.13 7.25
N LEU A 138 1.67 -16.28 6.40
CA LEU A 138 0.72 -15.27 6.86
C LEU A 138 -0.66 -15.88 7.09
N ALA A 139 -1.37 -15.37 8.09
CA ALA A 139 -2.77 -15.69 8.30
C ALA A 139 -3.65 -14.79 7.41
N ASP A 140 -4.54 -15.41 6.64
CA ASP A 140 -5.59 -14.70 5.90
C ASP A 140 -6.68 -14.19 6.86
N TYR A 141 -6.97 -12.89 6.78
CA TYR A 141 -8.02 -12.22 7.56
C TYR A 141 -9.23 -11.85 6.69
N GLY A 142 -9.22 -12.21 5.40
CA GLY A 142 -10.22 -11.90 4.40
C GLY A 142 -10.02 -10.53 3.76
N GLY A 143 -10.64 -10.34 2.59
CA GLY A 143 -10.56 -9.07 1.85
C GLY A 143 -9.17 -8.73 1.31
N GLY A 144 -8.31 -9.74 1.13
CA GLY A 144 -6.93 -9.57 0.65
C GLY A 144 -5.92 -9.14 1.73
N TRP A 145 -6.31 -9.24 3.01
CA TRP A 145 -5.43 -8.96 4.14
C TRP A 145 -4.76 -10.22 4.66
N HIS A 146 -3.43 -10.21 4.69
CA HIS A 146 -2.60 -11.28 5.21
C HIS A 146 -1.64 -10.73 6.25
N TRP A 147 -1.49 -11.37 7.41
CA TRP A 147 -0.63 -10.84 8.45
C TRP A 147 0.13 -11.91 9.24
N ARG A 148 1.24 -11.50 9.87
CA ARG A 148 1.97 -12.32 10.85
C ARG A 148 2.80 -11.45 11.80
N ILE A 149 2.87 -11.86 13.06
CA ILE A 149 3.84 -11.32 14.03
C ILE A 149 5.01 -12.30 14.18
N VAL A 150 6.23 -11.79 14.08
CA VAL A 150 7.47 -12.55 14.30
C VAL A 150 8.39 -11.80 15.25
N SER A 151 9.22 -12.54 15.99
CA SER A 151 10.29 -11.94 16.82
C SER A 151 11.59 -11.98 16.03
N LEU A 152 12.20 -10.82 15.83
CA LEU A 152 13.46 -10.65 15.10
C LEU A 152 14.50 -10.00 16.02
N SER A 153 15.75 -10.40 15.87
CA SER A 153 16.86 -9.71 16.55
C SER A 153 17.14 -8.35 15.92
N ALA A 154 17.91 -7.50 16.62
CA ALA A 154 18.42 -6.26 16.04
C ALA A 154 19.19 -6.51 14.74
N GLY A 155 18.99 -5.68 13.72
CA GLY A 155 19.64 -5.81 12.43
C GLY A 155 18.87 -5.20 11.27
N THR A 156 19.46 -5.26 10.09
CA THR A 156 18.80 -4.93 8.82
C THR A 156 18.43 -6.23 8.12
N TYR A 157 17.17 -6.34 7.68
CA TYR A 157 16.66 -7.51 6.98
C TYR A 157 16.08 -7.09 5.64
N GLN A 158 16.52 -7.74 4.57
CA GLN A 158 15.81 -7.73 3.30
C GLN A 158 14.81 -8.87 3.24
N PHE A 159 13.64 -8.61 2.66
CA PHE A 159 12.55 -9.58 2.61
C PHE A 159 11.59 -9.36 1.44
N LYS A 160 10.72 -10.34 1.21
CA LYS A 160 9.60 -10.33 0.28
C LYS A 160 8.40 -11.07 0.87
N PHE A 161 7.22 -10.74 0.37
CA PHE A 161 6.05 -11.63 0.50
C PHE A 161 6.08 -12.58 -0.70
N ARG A 162 5.89 -13.87 -0.46
CA ARG A 162 5.95 -14.91 -1.50
C ARG A 162 4.76 -15.84 -1.37
N GLN A 163 4.26 -16.37 -2.48
CA GLN A 163 3.39 -17.55 -2.42
C GLN A 163 4.04 -18.66 -1.61
N GLN A 164 3.27 -19.34 -0.76
CA GLN A 164 3.78 -20.45 0.04
C GLN A 164 4.46 -21.52 -0.83
N GLY A 165 5.74 -21.76 -0.58
CA GLY A 165 6.55 -22.78 -1.23
C GLY A 165 6.92 -22.52 -2.70
N SER A 166 6.55 -21.37 -3.30
CA SER A 166 6.84 -21.09 -4.71
C SER A 166 7.25 -19.64 -4.95
N TRP A 167 8.23 -19.42 -5.83
CA TRP A 167 8.64 -18.09 -6.27
C TRP A 167 7.80 -17.52 -7.42
N ASP A 168 6.80 -18.26 -7.91
CA ASP A 168 5.98 -17.87 -9.06
C ASP A 168 5.26 -16.52 -8.86
N PHE A 169 4.87 -16.24 -7.61
CA PHE A 169 4.31 -14.97 -7.15
C PHE A 169 5.09 -14.48 -5.94
N ASN A 170 5.68 -13.30 -6.05
CA ASN A 170 6.39 -12.67 -4.95
C ASN A 170 6.36 -11.14 -5.06
N ILE A 171 6.03 -10.46 -3.98
CA ILE A 171 5.80 -9.01 -3.91
C ILE A 171 6.99 -8.35 -3.20
N GLY A 172 7.51 -7.31 -3.84
CA GLY A 172 8.66 -6.54 -3.37
C GLY A 172 8.38 -5.05 -3.17
N ASP A 173 9.43 -4.25 -3.36
CA ASP A 173 9.53 -2.84 -2.94
C ASP A 173 8.61 -1.87 -3.69
N ASP A 174 8.06 -2.26 -4.83
CA ASP A 174 7.06 -1.48 -5.58
C ASP A 174 5.69 -2.16 -5.65
N PHE A 175 5.49 -3.23 -4.89
CA PHE A 175 4.31 -4.11 -4.94
C PHE A 175 4.16 -4.97 -6.21
N GLY A 176 5.07 -4.85 -7.17
CA GLY A 176 5.10 -5.69 -8.37
C GLY A 176 5.67 -7.08 -8.10
N ASN A 177 5.35 -8.00 -9.01
CA ASN A 177 5.87 -9.36 -8.98
C ASN A 177 7.35 -9.38 -9.31
N SER A 178 8.14 -10.13 -8.54
CA SER A 178 9.60 -10.22 -8.70
C SER A 178 10.33 -8.87 -8.63
N ALA A 179 9.72 -7.87 -8.00
CA ALA A 179 10.31 -6.55 -7.76
C ALA A 179 11.54 -6.59 -6.83
N GLY A 180 12.14 -5.44 -6.53
CA GLY A 180 13.24 -5.34 -5.58
C GLY A 180 12.86 -5.82 -4.18
N ASN A 181 13.84 -6.12 -3.34
CA ASN A 181 13.56 -6.55 -1.96
C ASN A 181 13.01 -5.38 -1.12
N ASN A 182 12.08 -5.70 -0.22
CA ASN A 182 11.72 -4.81 0.87
C ASN A 182 12.83 -4.80 1.92
N GLU A 183 12.90 -3.76 2.75
CA GLU A 183 13.90 -3.66 3.82
C GLU A 183 13.26 -3.15 5.11
N ILE A 184 13.71 -3.71 6.24
CA ILE A 184 13.42 -3.21 7.58
C ILE A 184 14.70 -3.14 8.41
N PHE A 185 14.85 -2.07 9.17
CA PHE A 185 15.92 -1.91 10.17
C PHE A 185 15.33 -1.96 11.58
N LEU A 186 15.95 -2.78 12.44
CA LEU A 186 15.61 -2.95 13.84
C LEU A 186 16.80 -2.54 14.71
N ALA A 187 16.61 -1.51 15.54
CA ALA A 187 17.67 -1.03 16.44
C ALA A 187 17.92 -1.98 17.63
N GLU A 188 16.92 -2.79 17.97
CA GLU A 188 16.94 -3.76 19.07
C GLU A 188 16.07 -4.97 18.73
N ASP A 189 16.20 -6.05 19.50
CA ASP A 189 15.34 -7.22 19.38
C ASP A 189 13.87 -6.82 19.55
N SER A 190 13.05 -7.15 18.55
CA SER A 190 11.71 -6.58 18.39
C SER A 190 10.70 -7.62 17.93
N GLN A 191 9.43 -7.42 18.29
CA GLN A 191 8.32 -8.05 17.58
C GLN A 191 7.93 -7.19 16.38
N VAL A 192 7.79 -7.81 15.21
CA VAL A 192 7.43 -7.13 13.98
C VAL A 192 6.15 -7.75 13.43
N GLU A 193 5.14 -6.92 13.20
CA GLU A 193 3.92 -7.26 12.50
C GLU A 193 4.09 -6.97 11.01
N PHE A 194 4.12 -8.03 10.21
CA PHE A 194 4.06 -7.94 8.76
C PHE A 194 2.61 -8.01 8.33
N VAL A 195 2.19 -7.07 7.48
CA VAL A 195 0.84 -7.06 6.90
C VAL A 195 0.95 -6.81 5.40
N LEU A 196 0.19 -7.57 4.63
CA LEU A 196 0.02 -7.46 3.19
C LEU A 196 -1.45 -7.16 2.90
N ASP A 197 -1.72 -6.10 2.16
CA ASP A 197 -3.05 -5.64 1.75
C ASP A 197 -3.07 -5.59 0.23
N LEU A 198 -3.52 -6.69 -0.37
CA LEU A 198 -3.50 -6.91 -1.82
C LEU A 198 -4.38 -5.91 -2.55
N VAL A 199 -5.58 -5.64 -2.03
CA VAL A 199 -6.57 -4.75 -2.68
C VAL A 199 -6.05 -3.32 -2.78
N ASN A 200 -5.32 -2.85 -1.76
CA ASN A 200 -4.77 -1.50 -1.77
C ASN A 200 -3.33 -1.42 -2.29
N GLY A 201 -2.75 -2.53 -2.76
CA GLY A 201 -1.43 -2.53 -3.36
C GLY A 201 -0.32 -2.13 -2.39
N ARG A 202 -0.43 -2.54 -1.12
CA ARG A 202 0.45 -2.06 -0.06
C ARG A 202 0.78 -3.11 1.01
N TRP A 203 1.85 -2.87 1.74
CA TRP A 203 2.31 -3.71 2.85
C TRP A 203 2.91 -2.87 3.98
N THR A 204 3.03 -3.45 5.18
CA THR A 204 3.81 -2.86 6.27
C THR A 204 4.61 -3.93 7.02
N ALA A 205 5.66 -3.49 7.70
CA ALA A 205 6.46 -4.26 8.63
C ALA A 205 6.64 -3.40 9.90
N HIS A 206 5.60 -3.41 10.74
CA HIS A 206 5.45 -2.51 11.87
C HIS A 206 6.07 -3.10 13.14
N VAL A 207 6.98 -2.34 13.78
CA VAL A 207 7.59 -2.74 15.05
C VAL A 207 6.57 -2.57 16.18
N ILE A 208 6.24 -3.65 16.87
CA ILE A 208 5.36 -3.62 18.04
C ILE A 208 6.17 -3.19 19.26
N PRO A 209 5.85 -2.04 19.89
CA PRO A 209 6.57 -1.58 21.08
C PRO A 209 6.43 -2.60 22.22
N THR A 210 7.53 -2.92 22.90
CA THR A 210 7.43 -3.65 24.16
C THR A 210 6.68 -2.79 25.20
N PRO A 211 5.83 -3.38 26.06
CA PRO A 211 5.03 -2.63 27.03
C PRO A 211 5.83 -1.67 27.95
N GLY A 212 7.15 -1.88 28.11
CA GLY A 212 8.03 -1.00 28.88
C GLY A 212 8.37 0.32 28.18
N SER A 213 8.44 0.34 26.84
CA SER A 213 8.85 1.51 26.06
C SER A 213 7.73 2.56 25.94
N ALA A 214 6.47 2.13 26.03
CA ALA A 214 5.31 3.03 26.03
C ALA A 214 5.15 3.82 27.35
N MET A 215 5.74 3.38 28.46
CA MET A 215 5.56 4.02 29.77
C MET A 215 6.51 5.20 30.05
N ILE A 216 7.58 5.39 29.29
CA ILE A 216 8.57 6.46 29.58
C ILE A 216 8.10 7.86 29.13
N LEU A 217 7.16 7.97 28.19
CA LEU A 217 6.59 9.27 27.80
C LEU A 217 5.50 9.82 28.75
N GLY A 218 5.01 9.03 29.72
CA GLY A 218 3.86 9.41 30.55
C GLY A 218 4.18 10.06 31.91
N VAL A 219 5.42 10.03 32.40
CA VAL A 219 5.72 10.34 33.82
C VAL A 219 6.33 11.73 34.05
N ALA A 220 6.71 12.49 33.02
CA ALA A 220 7.33 13.82 33.19
C ALA A 220 6.35 14.98 33.49
N GLY A 221 5.05 14.72 33.67
CA GLY A 221 4.00 15.77 33.66
C GLY A 221 3.38 16.21 34.98
N LEU A 222 3.79 15.69 36.16
CA LEU A 222 3.12 15.99 37.43
C LEU A 222 4.07 16.50 38.52
N CYS A 223 4.61 17.70 38.32
CA CYS A 223 5.21 18.49 39.40
C CYS A 223 4.15 19.42 40.04
N PHE A 224 3.62 18.97 41.18
CA PHE A 224 3.09 19.69 42.35
C PHE A 224 2.85 21.21 42.24
N VAL A 225 1.57 21.61 42.35
CA VAL A 225 1.16 22.98 42.75
C VAL A 225 0.72 22.96 44.22
N PRO A 226 1.40 23.67 45.15
CA PRO A 226 0.95 23.81 46.52
C PRO A 226 -0.16 24.88 46.62
N ARG A 227 -1.35 24.47 47.05
CA ARG A 227 -2.49 25.36 47.32
C ARG A 227 -2.33 26.03 48.70
N ARG A 228 -1.94 27.31 48.74
CA ARG A 228 -2.05 28.15 49.96
C ARG A 228 -3.48 28.68 50.08
N ARG A 229 -4.18 28.32 51.16
CA ARG A 229 -5.44 28.96 51.60
C ARG A 229 -5.11 30.32 52.23
N ARG A 230 -5.71 31.40 51.74
CA ARG A 230 -5.77 32.70 52.42
C ARG A 230 -6.92 32.70 53.42
N ARG A 231 -6.68 33.27 54.60
CA ARG A 231 -7.69 34.04 55.35
C ARG A 231 -7.37 35.50 55.12
#